data_AF-A0A7W3PLY4-F1
#
_entry.id   AF-A0A7W3PLY4-F1
#
_cell.length_a   1.000
_cell.length_b   1.000
_cell.length_c   1.000
_cell.angle_alpha   90.00
_cell.angle_beta   90.00
_cell.angle_gamma   90.00
#
_symmetry.space_group_name_H-M   'P 1'
#
loop_
_entity.id
_entity.type
_entity.pdbx_description
1 polymer ?
#
loop_
_entity_poly.entity_id
_entity_poly.type
_entity_poly.pdbx_seq_one_letter_code
_entity_poly.pdbx_strand_id
1 'polypeptide(L)'
;MAQKKKSKKPSSKKNDLKATEKKAKKALAQAEDSVATALEAVADSKKKLRKRAAVLSKKTEKLAAKHAEAAQQFALEVAKSENEAASEPKKAPAKSAPSKPSSTSLTVAELREQAKARNITGYSRMNKADLIAALEPSPTA
;
A
#
# COMPACT_ATOMS: atom_id res chain seq x y z
N MET A 1 42.05 78.35 -7.55
CA MET A 1 42.74 77.32 -6.77
C MET A 1 42.12 75.95 -7.05
N ALA A 2 42.80 75.08 -7.79
CA ALA A 2 42.27 73.78 -8.20
C ALA A 2 42.73 72.67 -7.24
N GLN A 3 41.78 72.07 -6.49
CA GLN A 3 42.08 70.91 -5.64
C GLN A 3 42.03 69.61 -6.46
N LYS A 4 43.21 68.98 -6.58
CA LYS A 4 43.42 67.65 -7.17
C LYS A 4 42.69 66.59 -6.33
N LYS A 5 41.68 65.93 -6.91
CA LYS A 5 41.08 64.72 -6.33
C LYS A 5 42.13 63.59 -6.34
N LYS A 6 42.60 63.18 -5.16
CA LYS A 6 43.46 62.00 -4.99
C LYS A 6 42.67 60.74 -5.39
N SER A 7 43.10 60.11 -6.46
CA SER A 7 42.62 58.81 -6.94
C SER A 7 42.82 57.73 -5.87
N LYS A 8 41.74 57.02 -5.57
CA LYS A 8 41.65 55.90 -4.62
C LYS A 8 42.53 54.72 -5.11
N LYS A 9 43.35 54.20 -4.21
CA LYS A 9 44.33 53.10 -4.37
C LYS A 9 43.70 51.82 -4.99
N PRO A 10 44.37 51.13 -5.94
CA PRO A 10 43.93 49.85 -6.53
C PRO A 10 44.20 48.60 -5.66
N SER A 11 44.73 48.76 -4.44
CA SER A 11 45.23 47.64 -3.62
C SER A 11 44.15 46.89 -2.81
N SER A 12 42.99 47.49 -2.52
CA SER A 12 41.93 46.83 -1.75
C SER A 12 41.19 45.77 -2.58
N LYS A 13 40.92 46.06 -3.86
CA LYS A 13 40.13 45.20 -4.75
C LYS A 13 40.71 43.80 -4.97
N LYS A 14 42.06 43.67 -4.97
CA LYS A 14 42.73 42.36 -5.10
C LYS A 14 42.56 41.47 -3.86
N ASN A 15 42.48 42.06 -2.68
CA ASN A 15 42.29 41.31 -1.44
C ASN A 15 40.84 40.83 -1.30
N ASP A 16 39.87 41.67 -1.71
CA ASP A 16 38.46 41.30 -1.73
C ASP A 16 38.20 40.12 -2.68
N LEU A 17 38.78 40.15 -3.89
CA LEU A 17 38.66 39.05 -4.86
C LEU A 17 39.25 37.72 -4.34
N LYS A 18 40.40 37.77 -3.67
CA LYS A 18 41.00 36.58 -3.05
C LYS A 18 40.14 36.05 -1.90
N ALA A 19 39.52 36.93 -1.12
CA ALA A 19 38.62 36.53 -0.05
C ALA A 19 37.34 35.88 -0.60
N THR A 20 36.76 36.42 -1.68
CA THR A 20 35.60 35.82 -2.35
C THR A 20 35.95 34.46 -2.97
N GLU A 21 37.12 34.31 -3.58
CA GLU A 21 37.57 33.04 -4.14
C GLU A 21 37.73 31.96 -3.07
N LYS A 22 38.32 32.30 -1.92
CA LYS A 22 38.43 31.38 -0.78
C LYS A 22 37.06 30.98 -0.23
N LYS A 23 36.13 31.93 -0.13
CA LYS A 23 34.74 31.64 0.28
C LYS A 23 34.03 30.73 -0.73
N ALA A 24 34.21 30.98 -2.03
CA ALA A 24 33.64 30.15 -3.08
C ALA A 24 34.20 28.72 -3.02
N LYS A 25 35.52 28.55 -2.87
CA LYS A 25 36.15 27.22 -2.72
C LYS A 25 35.63 26.49 -1.49
N LYS A 26 35.48 27.18 -0.36
CA LYS A 26 34.93 26.57 0.87
C LYS A 26 33.46 26.17 0.67
N ALA A 27 32.67 27.00 0.00
CA ALA A 27 31.27 26.69 -0.30
C ALA A 27 31.14 25.48 -1.23
N LEU A 28 32.01 25.36 -2.23
CA LEU A 28 32.06 24.19 -3.12
C LEU A 28 32.41 22.92 -2.35
N ALA A 29 33.46 22.94 -1.52
CA ALA A 29 33.83 21.78 -0.70
C ALA A 29 32.68 21.35 0.22
N GLN A 30 32.01 22.30 0.89
CA GLN A 30 30.86 21.99 1.73
C GLN A 30 29.68 21.41 0.93
N ALA A 31 29.45 21.89 -0.30
CA ALA A 31 28.42 21.36 -1.17
C ALA A 31 28.76 19.92 -1.60
N GLU A 32 30.02 19.64 -1.95
CA GLU A 32 30.49 18.30 -2.29
C GLU A 32 30.33 17.32 -1.12
N ASP A 33 30.72 17.71 0.09
CA ASP A 33 30.52 16.92 1.31
C ASP A 33 29.04 16.63 1.58
N SER A 34 28.18 17.65 1.38
CA SER A 34 26.73 17.51 1.54
C SER A 34 26.13 16.56 0.51
N VAL A 35 26.64 16.57 -0.73
CA VAL A 35 26.21 15.63 -1.78
C VAL A 35 26.68 14.21 -1.46
N ALA A 36 27.94 14.04 -1.02
CA ALA A 36 28.48 12.74 -0.66
C ALA A 36 27.66 12.09 0.47
N THR A 37 27.36 12.84 1.52
CA THR A 37 26.52 12.35 2.64
C THR A 37 25.10 12.00 2.19
N ALA A 38 24.50 12.80 1.29
CA ALA A 38 23.20 12.48 0.72
C ALA A 38 23.22 11.19 -0.11
N LEU A 39 24.27 10.96 -0.91
CA LEU A 39 24.42 9.74 -1.70
C LEU A 39 24.59 8.50 -0.82
N GLU A 40 25.38 8.58 0.25
CA GLU A 40 25.52 7.50 1.24
C GLU A 40 24.17 7.16 1.90
N ALA A 41 23.41 8.18 2.33
CA ALA A 41 22.07 7.98 2.88
C ALA A 41 21.11 7.30 1.89
N VAL A 42 21.18 7.67 0.61
CA VAL A 42 20.39 7.03 -0.46
C VAL A 42 20.84 5.58 -0.68
N ALA A 43 22.15 5.31 -0.67
CA ALA A 43 22.68 3.97 -0.83
C ALA A 43 22.23 3.03 0.30
N ASP A 44 22.27 3.51 1.54
CA ASP A 44 21.80 2.78 2.72
C ASP A 44 20.30 2.50 2.66
N SER A 45 19.50 3.50 2.29
CA SER A 45 18.06 3.35 2.10
C SER A 45 17.73 2.30 1.03
N LYS A 46 18.41 2.39 -0.13
CA LYS A 46 18.27 1.44 -1.23
C LYS A 46 18.64 0.03 -0.80
N LYS A 47 19.71 -0.14 -0.03
CA LYS A 47 20.12 -1.44 0.53
C LYS A 47 19.06 -2.01 1.46
N LYS A 48 18.50 -1.21 2.36
CA LYS A 48 17.39 -1.62 3.25
C LYS A 48 16.15 -2.02 2.46
N LEU A 49 15.79 -1.25 1.43
CA LEU A 49 14.64 -1.52 0.57
C LEU A 49 14.81 -2.83 -0.21
N ARG A 50 16.00 -3.07 -0.79
CA ARG A 50 16.32 -4.34 -1.46
C ARG A 50 16.21 -5.55 -0.53
N LYS A 51 16.71 -5.43 0.71
CA LYS A 51 16.57 -6.50 1.72
C LYS A 51 15.10 -6.80 2.01
N ARG A 52 14.28 -5.77 2.22
CA ARG A 52 12.83 -5.92 2.45
C ARG A 52 12.14 -6.57 1.25
N ALA A 53 12.45 -6.13 0.03
CA ALA A 53 11.92 -6.70 -1.19
C ALA A 53 12.26 -8.20 -1.32
N ALA A 54 13.50 -8.59 -1.06
CA ALA A 54 13.92 -9.99 -1.10
C ALA A 54 13.26 -10.86 -0.01
N VAL A 55 13.00 -10.31 1.17
CA VAL A 55 12.25 -11.03 2.22
C VAL A 55 10.78 -11.19 1.82
N LEU A 56 10.17 -10.16 1.27
CA LEU A 56 8.79 -10.23 0.79
C LEU A 56 8.64 -11.21 -0.36
N SER A 57 9.54 -11.21 -1.36
CA SER A 57 9.51 -12.15 -2.48
C SER A 57 9.57 -13.60 -2.01
N LYS A 58 10.47 -13.90 -1.06
CA LYS A 58 10.55 -15.25 -0.45
C LYS A 58 9.26 -15.64 0.28
N LYS A 59 8.59 -14.68 0.96
CA LYS A 59 7.31 -14.95 1.63
C LYS A 59 6.20 -15.21 0.61
N THR A 60 6.14 -14.43 -0.47
CA THR A 60 5.13 -14.61 -1.52
C THR A 60 5.34 -15.91 -2.28
N GLU A 61 6.58 -16.28 -2.61
CA GLU A 61 6.91 -17.57 -3.23
C GLU A 61 6.46 -18.74 -2.35
N LYS A 62 6.74 -18.69 -1.04
CA LYS A 62 6.30 -19.73 -0.10
C LYS A 62 4.79 -19.83 0.01
N LEU A 63 4.08 -18.71 0.06
CA LEU A 63 2.62 -18.72 0.08
C LEU A 63 2.07 -19.25 -1.24
N ALA A 64 2.59 -18.80 -2.38
CA ALA A 64 2.19 -19.28 -3.69
C ALA A 64 2.40 -20.80 -3.82
N ALA A 65 3.53 -21.33 -3.35
CA ALA A 65 3.78 -22.77 -3.32
C ALA A 65 2.73 -23.52 -2.48
N LYS A 66 2.42 -23.04 -1.27
CA LYS A 66 1.37 -23.64 -0.42
C LYS A 66 -0.01 -23.60 -1.08
N HIS A 67 -0.35 -22.51 -1.75
CA HIS A 67 -1.62 -22.39 -2.46
C HIS A 67 -1.66 -23.32 -3.69
N ALA A 68 -0.55 -23.48 -4.40
CA ALA A 68 -0.45 -24.43 -5.50
C ALA A 68 -0.59 -25.88 -5.02
N GLU A 69 0.07 -26.24 -3.91
CA GLU A 69 -0.07 -27.57 -3.28
C GLU A 69 -1.52 -27.82 -2.83
N ALA A 70 -2.14 -26.86 -2.14
CA ALA A 70 -3.54 -26.99 -1.71
C ALA A 70 -4.50 -27.10 -2.90
N ALA A 71 -4.28 -26.33 -3.97
CA ALA A 71 -5.07 -26.42 -5.19
C ALA A 71 -4.93 -27.79 -5.88
N GLN A 72 -3.71 -28.36 -5.90
CA GLN A 72 -3.49 -29.70 -6.43
C GLN A 72 -4.17 -30.78 -5.56
N GLN A 73 -4.08 -30.67 -4.24
CA GLN A 73 -4.77 -31.60 -3.33
C GLN A 73 -6.28 -31.54 -3.52
N PHE A 74 -6.85 -30.34 -3.59
CA PHE A 74 -8.27 -30.14 -3.85
C PHE A 74 -8.68 -30.70 -5.22
N ALA A 75 -7.90 -30.46 -6.28
CA ALA A 75 -8.17 -31.02 -7.60
C ALA A 75 -8.11 -32.56 -7.61
N LEU A 76 -7.18 -33.16 -6.88
CA LEU A 76 -7.10 -34.63 -6.73
C LEU A 76 -8.27 -35.19 -5.92
N GLU A 77 -8.74 -34.49 -4.89
CA GLU A 77 -9.91 -34.89 -4.10
C GLU A 77 -11.20 -34.77 -4.91
N VAL A 78 -11.36 -33.70 -5.69
CA VAL A 78 -12.45 -33.56 -6.67
C VAL A 78 -12.39 -34.68 -7.71
N ALA A 79 -11.22 -34.97 -8.30
CA ALA A 79 -11.10 -36.05 -9.27
C ALA A 79 -11.37 -37.44 -8.68
N LYS A 80 -10.99 -37.70 -7.42
CA LYS A 80 -11.30 -38.96 -6.72
C LYS A 80 -12.79 -39.09 -6.40
N SER A 81 -13.43 -38.01 -5.96
CA SER A 81 -14.87 -38.01 -5.66
C SER A 81 -15.74 -38.07 -6.91
N GLU A 82 -15.31 -37.47 -8.04
CA GLU A 82 -16.00 -37.61 -9.33
C GLU A 82 -15.91 -39.04 -9.90
N ASN A 83 -14.82 -39.76 -9.63
CA ASN A 83 -14.66 -41.15 -10.08
C ASN A 83 -15.44 -42.15 -9.20
N GLU A 84 -15.70 -41.84 -7.92
CA GLU A 84 -16.64 -42.60 -7.08
C GLU A 84 -18.12 -42.26 -7.36
N ALA A 85 -18.42 -41.01 -7.74
CA ALA A 85 -19.77 -40.58 -8.12
C ALA A 85 -20.22 -41.08 -9.51
N ALA A 86 -19.36 -41.75 -10.27
CA ALA A 86 -19.69 -42.34 -11.57
C ALA A 86 -20.42 -43.70 -11.50
N SER A 87 -20.81 -44.15 -10.30
CA SER A 87 -21.56 -45.41 -10.08
C SER A 87 -23.02 -45.25 -9.64
N GLU A 88 -23.60 -44.04 -9.66
CA GLU A 88 -25.05 -43.86 -9.48
C GLU A 88 -25.72 -43.09 -10.64
N PRO A 89 -26.83 -43.61 -11.21
CA PRO A 89 -27.46 -43.01 -12.36
C PRO A 89 -28.27 -41.76 -11.99
N LYS A 90 -28.00 -40.67 -12.72
CA LYS A 90 -28.89 -39.58 -13.11
C LYS A 90 -30.12 -39.36 -12.21
N LYS A 91 -30.02 -38.41 -11.29
CA LYS A 91 -31.20 -37.63 -10.88
C LYS A 91 -30.87 -36.15 -10.89
N ALA A 92 -31.32 -35.49 -11.96
CA ALA A 92 -31.33 -34.05 -12.06
C ALA A 92 -32.08 -33.43 -10.87
N PRO A 93 -31.61 -32.32 -10.30
CA PRO A 93 -32.47 -31.27 -9.78
C PRO A 93 -32.56 -30.21 -10.89
N ALA A 94 -33.61 -30.23 -11.71
CA ALA A 94 -34.86 -29.56 -11.39
C ALA A 94 -34.60 -28.14 -10.84
N LYS A 95 -34.74 -27.17 -11.75
CA LYS A 95 -35.17 -25.79 -11.52
C LYS A 95 -35.71 -25.55 -10.11
N SER A 96 -34.89 -24.97 -9.23
CA SER A 96 -35.39 -24.07 -8.20
C SER A 96 -35.10 -22.65 -8.67
N ALA A 97 -36.18 -21.94 -8.97
CA ALA A 97 -36.15 -20.51 -9.23
C ALA A 97 -35.38 -19.78 -8.10
N PRO A 98 -34.58 -18.74 -8.39
CA PRO A 98 -34.05 -17.89 -7.35
C PRO A 98 -35.21 -17.15 -6.68
N SER A 99 -35.64 -17.66 -5.52
CA SER A 99 -36.50 -16.95 -4.59
C SER A 99 -35.75 -15.73 -4.07
N LYS A 100 -36.04 -14.55 -4.64
CA LYS A 100 -35.65 -13.19 -4.23
C LYS A 100 -34.15 -12.97 -3.87
N PRO A 101 -33.48 -11.91 -4.38
CA PRO A 101 -32.14 -11.57 -3.92
C PRO A 101 -32.21 -11.09 -2.46
N SER A 102 -32.17 -12.01 -1.49
CA SER A 102 -32.02 -11.65 -0.08
C SER A 102 -30.63 -11.05 0.10
N SER A 103 -30.57 -9.93 0.79
CA SER A 103 -29.44 -9.07 1.18
C SER A 103 -28.24 -9.75 1.89
N THR A 104 -28.05 -11.05 1.75
CA THR A 104 -27.12 -11.89 2.53
C THR A 104 -25.71 -11.97 1.95
N SER A 105 -25.46 -11.45 0.74
CA SER A 105 -24.13 -11.45 0.12
C SER A 105 -23.18 -10.39 0.67
N LEU A 106 -23.68 -9.43 1.47
CA LEU A 106 -22.85 -8.40 2.06
C LEU A 106 -21.99 -8.95 3.19
N THR A 107 -20.73 -8.54 3.20
CA THR A 107 -19.79 -8.83 4.28
C THR A 107 -20.17 -8.05 5.54
N VAL A 108 -19.68 -8.47 6.70
CA VAL A 108 -19.96 -7.77 7.97
C VAL A 108 -19.44 -6.33 7.95
N ALA A 109 -18.34 -6.06 7.23
CA ALA A 109 -17.80 -4.72 7.05
C ALA A 109 -18.76 -3.83 6.27
N GLU A 110 -19.25 -4.30 5.12
CA GLU A 110 -20.23 -3.58 4.29
C GLU A 110 -21.54 -3.34 5.04
N LEU A 111 -22.02 -4.32 5.82
CA LEU A 111 -23.21 -4.16 6.67
C LEU A 111 -23.00 -3.08 7.74
N ARG A 112 -21.80 -2.97 8.33
CA ARG A 112 -21.48 -1.91 9.31
C ARG A 112 -21.39 -0.54 8.67
N GLU A 113 -20.87 -0.44 7.45
CA GLU A 113 -20.83 0.82 6.70
C GLU A 113 -22.23 1.29 6.36
N GLN A 114 -23.11 0.39 5.91
CA GLN A 114 -24.52 0.70 5.68
C GLN A 114 -25.24 1.10 6.97
N ALA A 115 -24.98 0.41 8.08
CA ALA A 115 -25.57 0.75 9.37
C ALA A 115 -25.10 2.13 9.88
N LYS A 116 -23.83 2.47 9.63
CA LYS A 116 -23.27 3.81 9.90
C LYS A 116 -23.94 4.88 9.04
N ALA A 117 -24.12 4.63 7.73
CA ALA A 117 -24.79 5.56 6.83
C ALA A 117 -26.25 5.82 7.24
N ARG A 118 -26.91 4.83 7.87
CA ARG A 118 -28.27 4.94 8.42
C ARG A 118 -28.33 5.37 9.89
N ASN A 119 -27.20 5.73 10.50
CA ASN A 119 -27.10 6.16 11.90
C ASN A 119 -27.69 5.17 12.92
N ILE A 120 -27.59 3.86 12.65
CA ILE A 120 -28.04 2.82 13.58
C ILE A 120 -27.11 2.79 14.79
N THR A 121 -27.62 3.10 15.98
CA THR A 121 -26.80 3.16 17.20
C THR A 121 -26.41 1.75 17.67
N GLY A 122 -25.16 1.57 18.08
CA GLY A 122 -24.68 0.27 18.58
C GLY A 122 -24.22 -0.72 17.51
N TYR A 123 -24.22 -0.33 16.22
CA TYR A 123 -23.83 -1.19 15.08
C TYR A 123 -22.47 -1.89 15.23
N SER A 124 -21.51 -1.30 15.94
CA SER A 124 -20.18 -1.89 16.15
C SER A 124 -20.21 -3.16 17.03
N ARG A 125 -21.25 -3.32 17.86
CA ARG A 125 -21.41 -4.45 18.79
C ARG A 125 -22.37 -5.52 18.28
N MET A 126 -23.05 -5.25 17.16
CA MET A 126 -24.04 -6.15 16.56
C MET A 126 -23.37 -7.28 15.77
N ASN A 127 -23.97 -8.46 15.82
CA ASN A 127 -23.57 -9.60 14.99
C ASN A 127 -24.16 -9.47 13.57
N LYS A 128 -23.72 -10.31 12.63
CA LYS A 128 -24.16 -10.24 11.22
C LYS A 128 -25.69 -10.28 11.09
N ALA A 129 -26.36 -11.13 11.88
CA ALA A 129 -27.81 -11.26 11.87
C ALA A 129 -28.51 -9.97 12.35
N ASP A 130 -28.06 -9.39 13.45
CA ASP A 130 -28.64 -8.17 14.02
C ASP A 130 -28.45 -6.96 13.09
N LEU A 131 -27.28 -6.88 12.43
CA LEU A 131 -27.01 -5.85 11.42
C LEU A 131 -27.97 -5.96 10.22
N ILE A 132 -28.23 -7.17 9.73
CA ILE A 132 -29.18 -7.40 8.64
C ILE A 132 -30.59 -7.01 9.10
N ALA A 133 -31.01 -7.45 10.29
CA ALA A 133 -32.33 -7.14 10.83
C ALA A 133 -32.55 -5.63 11.02
N ALA A 134 -31.52 -4.88 11.41
CA ALA A 134 -31.60 -3.43 11.59
C ALA A 134 -31.56 -2.66 10.25
N LEU A 135 -31.02 -3.26 9.18
CA LEU A 135 -30.94 -2.68 7.84
C LEU A 135 -32.15 -3.03 6.96
N GLU A 136 -32.80 -4.15 7.19
CA GLU A 136 -34.07 -4.47 6.54
C GLU A 136 -35.15 -3.54 7.12
N PRO A 137 -35.74 -2.63 6.32
CA PRO A 137 -36.84 -1.82 6.81
C PRO A 137 -38.00 -2.74 7.17
N SER A 138 -38.47 -2.69 8.42
CA SER A 138 -39.71 -3.36 8.81
C SER A 138 -40.82 -2.95 7.83
N PRO A 139 -41.56 -3.88 7.21
CA PRO A 139 -42.68 -3.53 6.36
C PRO A 139 -43.68 -2.76 7.22
N THR A 140 -43.74 -1.45 6.99
CA THR A 140 -44.80 -0.59 7.50
C THR A 140 -46.08 -1.06 6.81
N ALA A 141 -47.01 -1.58 7.61
CA ALA A 141 -48.39 -1.86 7.23
C ALA A 141 -49.20 -0.55 7.15
#